data_AF-A0A8X7CHI4-F1
#
_entry.id   AF-A0A8X7CHI4-F1
#
_cell.length_a   1.000
_cell.length_b   1.000
_cell.length_c   1.000
_cell.angle_alpha   90.00
_cell.angle_beta   90.00
_cell.angle_gamma   90.00
#
_symmetry.space_group_name_H-M   'P 1'
#
loop_
_entity.id
_entity.type
_entity.pdbx_description
1 polymer ?
#
loop_
_entity_poly.entity_id
_entity_poly.type
_entity_poly.pdbx_seq_one_letter_code
_entity_poly.pdbx_strand_id
1 'polypeptide(L)'
;MDEKKNLKKTRALIRTAVTKIMNKLKNELDFQSVDTLHEHFDYLNENLKELSELDKKIQNIIQVEEEFDAEIQSAFGYNEKISMLCSKIKNKIMNLSKNDPSVSLQTTLNVQNDSLNNSINGSSVNSNRNVNFVRLPKLQIDKYFGDPCLWLDFGKKFQKSRQK
;
A
#
# COMPACT_ATOMS: atom_id res chain seq x y z
N MET A 1 -5.14 -12.75 -2.41
CA MET A 1 -4.40 -13.29 -1.24
C MET A 1 -4.91 -14.68 -0.82
N ASP A 2 -6.22 -14.87 -0.62
CA ASP A 2 -6.77 -16.15 -0.16
C ASP A 2 -6.61 -17.30 -1.17
N GLU A 3 -6.72 -17.01 -2.46
CA GLU A 3 -6.55 -18.00 -3.53
C GLU A 3 -5.12 -18.59 -3.55
N LYS A 4 -4.08 -17.76 -3.54
CA LYS A 4 -2.67 -18.17 -3.45
C LYS A 4 -2.41 -19.05 -2.22
N LYS A 5 -3.00 -18.70 -1.07
CA LYS A 5 -2.89 -19.46 0.18
C LYS A 5 -3.58 -20.83 0.07
N ASN A 6 -4.74 -20.88 -0.56
CA ASN A 6 -5.49 -22.12 -0.78
C ASN A 6 -4.75 -23.05 -1.75
N LEU A 7 -4.24 -22.54 -2.87
CA LEU A 7 -3.43 -23.32 -3.82
C LEU A 7 -2.19 -23.92 -3.17
N LYS A 8 -1.47 -23.16 -2.34
CA LYS A 8 -0.31 -23.68 -1.58
C LYS A 8 -0.69 -24.79 -0.61
N LYS A 9 -1.84 -24.69 0.06
CA LYS A 9 -2.34 -25.73 0.96
C LYS A 9 -2.70 -27.00 0.20
N THR A 10 -3.47 -26.89 -0.88
CA THR A 10 -3.85 -28.04 -1.72
C THR A 10 -2.62 -28.75 -2.28
N ARG A 11 -1.63 -27.99 -2.77
CA ARG A 11 -0.34 -28.53 -3.21
C ARG A 11 0.39 -29.33 -2.13
N ALA A 12 0.41 -28.83 -0.89
CA ALA A 12 1.05 -29.53 0.22
C ALA A 12 0.33 -30.85 0.57
N LEU A 13 -1.01 -30.87 0.49
CA LEU A 13 -1.82 -32.07 0.69
C LEU A 13 -1.54 -33.11 -0.39
N ILE A 14 -1.55 -32.72 -1.66
CA ILE A 14 -1.25 -33.62 -2.80
C ILE A 14 0.17 -34.17 -2.68
N ARG A 15 1.18 -33.33 -2.38
CA ARG A 15 2.56 -33.79 -2.16
C ARG A 15 2.64 -34.85 -1.06
N THR A 16 1.86 -34.67 0.01
CA THR A 16 1.79 -35.64 1.11
C THR A 16 1.15 -36.95 0.66
N ALA A 17 0.07 -36.89 -0.13
CA ALA A 17 -0.58 -38.07 -0.70
C ALA A 17 0.35 -38.84 -1.66
N VAL A 18 1.00 -38.13 -2.59
CA VAL A 18 2.00 -38.68 -3.52
C VAL A 18 3.13 -39.38 -2.76
N THR A 19 3.65 -38.73 -1.72
CA THR A 19 4.72 -39.32 -0.89
C THR A 19 4.26 -40.60 -0.20
N LYS A 20 3.02 -40.65 0.31
CA LYS A 20 2.44 -41.86 0.93
C LYS A 20 2.32 -43.00 -0.08
N ILE A 21 1.85 -42.73 -1.28
CA ILE A 21 1.68 -43.74 -2.33
C ILE A 21 3.04 -44.24 -2.83
N MET A 22 4.00 -43.35 -3.03
CA MET A 22 5.37 -43.71 -3.42
C MET A 22 6.01 -44.66 -2.40
N ASN A 23 5.82 -44.39 -1.10
CA ASN A 23 6.32 -45.27 -0.04
C ASN A 23 5.56 -46.60 0.01
N LYS A 24 4.25 -46.60 -0.23
CA LYS A 24 3.44 -47.83 -0.29
C LYS A 24 3.89 -48.72 -1.44
N LEU A 25 4.01 -48.16 -2.64
CA LEU A 25 4.51 -48.85 -3.83
C LEU A 25 5.91 -49.40 -3.64
N LYS A 26 6.81 -48.64 -3.00
CA LYS A 26 8.17 -49.09 -2.70
C LYS A 26 8.20 -50.31 -1.77
N ASN A 27 7.20 -50.46 -0.88
CA ASN A 27 7.11 -51.54 0.08
C ASN A 27 6.31 -52.76 -0.45
N GLU A 28 5.37 -52.54 -1.38
CA GLU A 28 4.48 -53.56 -1.93
C GLU A 28 4.96 -54.15 -3.28
N LEU A 29 6.04 -53.61 -3.85
CA LEU A 29 6.58 -53.98 -5.16
C LEU A 29 6.88 -55.49 -5.31
N ASP A 30 7.18 -56.18 -4.20
CA ASP A 30 7.54 -57.59 -4.18
C ASP A 30 6.32 -58.55 -4.10
N PHE A 31 5.10 -58.05 -3.83
CA PHE A 31 3.92 -58.89 -3.54
C PHE A 31 2.62 -58.49 -4.29
N GLN A 32 2.56 -57.32 -4.92
CA GLN A 32 1.35 -56.82 -5.58
C GLN A 32 1.15 -57.42 -6.98
N SER A 33 -0.10 -57.65 -7.39
CA SER A 33 -0.42 -58.08 -8.77
C SER A 33 -0.06 -56.98 -9.79
N VAL A 34 0.28 -57.40 -11.01
CA VAL A 34 0.59 -56.49 -12.12
C VAL A 34 -0.55 -55.50 -12.37
N ASP A 35 -1.81 -55.93 -12.24
CA ASP A 35 -2.99 -55.08 -12.44
C ASP A 35 -3.07 -53.96 -11.39
N THR A 36 -2.85 -54.31 -10.12
CA THR A 36 -2.82 -53.33 -9.02
C THR A 36 -1.64 -52.36 -9.11
N LEU A 37 -0.54 -52.80 -9.72
CA LEU A 37 0.62 -51.93 -9.95
C LEU A 37 0.33 -50.94 -11.08
N HIS A 38 -0.41 -51.36 -12.10
CA HIS A 38 -0.85 -50.50 -13.21
C HIS A 38 -1.83 -49.43 -12.74
N GLU A 39 -2.82 -49.78 -11.92
CA GLU A 39 -3.77 -48.83 -11.33
C GLU A 39 -3.06 -47.76 -10.49
N HIS A 40 -2.12 -48.17 -9.65
CA HIS A 40 -1.33 -47.21 -8.86
C HIS A 40 -0.43 -46.33 -9.74
N PHE A 41 0.11 -46.86 -10.84
CA PHE A 41 0.90 -46.10 -11.79
C PHE A 41 0.05 -45.03 -12.48
N ASP A 42 -1.14 -45.39 -12.95
CA ASP A 42 -2.07 -44.45 -13.58
C ASP A 42 -2.50 -43.35 -12.60
N TYR A 43 -2.84 -43.72 -11.37
CA TYR A 43 -3.19 -42.78 -10.32
C TYR A 43 -2.02 -41.84 -9.98
N LEU A 44 -0.79 -42.34 -9.94
CA LEU A 44 0.40 -41.52 -9.70
C LEU A 44 0.63 -40.54 -10.86
N ASN A 45 0.40 -40.97 -12.09
CA ASN A 45 0.60 -40.16 -13.29
C ASN A 45 -0.46 -39.04 -13.40
N GLU A 46 -1.71 -39.33 -13.04
CA GLU A 46 -2.77 -38.33 -12.95
C GLU A 46 -2.46 -37.27 -11.89
N ASN A 47 -2.05 -37.70 -10.68
CA ASN A 47 -1.61 -36.78 -9.63
C ASN A 47 -0.41 -35.92 -10.05
N LEU A 48 0.54 -36.49 -10.81
CA LEU A 48 1.69 -35.75 -11.34
C LEU A 48 1.24 -34.65 -12.30
N LYS A 49 0.25 -34.94 -13.16
CA LYS A 49 -0.33 -33.97 -14.09
C LYS A 49 -1.05 -32.85 -13.34
N GLU A 50 -1.89 -33.18 -12.37
CA GLU A 50 -2.57 -32.18 -11.53
C GLU A 50 -1.56 -31.28 -10.79
N LEU A 51 -0.48 -31.87 -10.27
CA LEU A 51 0.57 -31.13 -9.59
C LEU A 51 1.26 -30.14 -10.55
N SER A 52 1.54 -30.56 -11.79
CA SER A 52 2.10 -29.67 -12.81
C SER A 52 1.16 -28.52 -13.17
N GLU A 53 -0.15 -28.78 -13.27
CA GLU A 53 -1.14 -27.74 -13.54
C GLU A 53 -1.25 -26.73 -12.38
N LEU A 54 -1.23 -27.20 -11.14
CA LEU A 54 -1.21 -26.34 -9.96
C LEU A 54 0.06 -25.47 -9.91
N ASP A 55 1.22 -26.05 -10.23
CA ASP A 55 2.48 -25.30 -10.29
C ASP A 55 2.44 -24.20 -11.35
N LYS A 56 1.87 -24.47 -12.53
CA LYS A 56 1.64 -23.44 -13.57
C LYS A 56 0.71 -22.33 -13.10
N LYS A 57 -0.40 -22.66 -12.44
CA LYS A 57 -1.35 -21.67 -11.89
C LYS A 57 -0.68 -20.78 -10.86
N ILE A 58 0.13 -21.35 -9.96
CA ILE A 58 0.90 -20.58 -8.97
C ILE A 58 1.89 -19.65 -9.67
N GLN A 59 2.60 -20.13 -10.69
CA GLN A 59 3.56 -19.31 -11.44
C GLN A 59 2.89 -18.11 -12.12
N ASN A 60 1.72 -18.30 -12.74
CA ASN A 60 0.97 -17.19 -13.36
C ASN A 60 0.54 -16.14 -12.33
N ILE A 61 0.08 -16.55 -11.15
CA ILE A 61 -0.30 -15.59 -10.09
C ILE A 61 0.92 -14.78 -9.62
N ILE A 62 2.10 -15.40 -9.54
CA ILE A 62 3.34 -14.70 -9.17
C ILE A 62 3.73 -13.69 -10.26
N GLN A 63 3.63 -14.06 -11.54
CA GLN A 63 3.92 -13.13 -12.65
C GLN A 63 2.97 -11.93 -12.67
N VAL A 64 1.69 -12.13 -12.39
CA VAL A 64 0.72 -11.03 -12.26
C VAL A 64 1.08 -10.10 -11.09
N GLU A 65 1.62 -10.63 -9.98
CA GLU A 65 2.07 -9.84 -8.84
C GLU A 65 3.30 -8.96 -9.21
N GLU A 66 4.25 -9.51 -9.98
CA GLU A 66 5.38 -8.74 -10.52
C GLU A 66 4.94 -7.65 -11.51
N GLU A 67 3.87 -7.87 -12.28
CA GLU A 67 3.27 -6.87 -13.17
C GLU A 67 2.68 -5.68 -12.39
N PHE A 68 2.02 -5.93 -11.26
CA PHE A 68 1.55 -4.87 -10.37
C PHE A 68 2.71 -4.05 -9.77
N ASP A 69 3.80 -4.71 -9.36
CA ASP A 69 4.98 -4.01 -8.84
C ASP A 69 5.59 -3.06 -9.89
N ALA A 70 5.61 -3.48 -11.16
CA ALA A 70 6.05 -2.64 -12.28
C ALA A 70 5.10 -1.44 -12.52
N GLU A 71 3.78 -1.66 -12.45
CA GLU A 71 2.79 -0.60 -12.57
C GLU A 71 2.92 0.44 -11.44
N ILE A 72 3.08 -0.02 -10.20
CA ILE A 72 3.28 0.83 -9.02
C ILE A 72 4.53 1.69 -9.19
N GLN A 73 5.65 1.08 -9.63
CA GLN A 73 6.90 1.81 -9.89
C GLN A 73 6.72 2.88 -10.96
N SER A 74 5.96 2.59 -12.01
CA SER A 74 5.61 3.55 -13.07
C SER A 74 4.80 4.73 -12.51
N ALA A 75 3.80 4.46 -11.66
CA ALA A 75 2.98 5.49 -11.01
C ALA A 75 3.81 6.40 -10.11
N PHE A 76 4.76 5.85 -9.35
CA PHE A 76 5.73 6.66 -8.58
C PHE A 76 6.54 7.59 -9.48
N GLY A 77 7.03 7.09 -10.62
CA GLY A 77 7.75 7.91 -11.60
C GLY A 77 6.90 9.06 -12.18
N TYR A 78 5.60 8.85 -12.40
CA TYR A 78 4.69 9.93 -12.79
C TYR A 78 4.47 10.96 -11.66
N ASN A 79 4.30 10.50 -10.42
CA ASN A 79 4.16 11.39 -9.26
C ASN A 79 5.39 12.29 -9.08
N GLU A 80 6.60 11.77 -9.25
CA GLU A 80 7.82 12.57 -9.23
C GLU A 80 7.85 13.62 -10.34
N LYS A 81 7.48 13.25 -11.58
CA LYS A 81 7.39 14.19 -12.70
C LYS A 81 6.39 15.33 -12.42
N ILE A 82 5.23 15.00 -11.86
CA ILE A 82 4.21 16.00 -11.48
C ILE A 82 4.76 16.92 -10.39
N SER A 83 5.34 16.37 -9.33
CA SER A 83 5.95 17.15 -8.24
C SER A 83 7.04 18.11 -8.74
N MET A 84 7.89 17.64 -9.66
CA MET A 84 8.92 18.43 -10.32
C MET A 84 8.31 19.59 -11.11
N LEU A 85 7.25 19.34 -11.89
CA LEU A 85 6.58 20.38 -12.68
C LEU A 85 5.87 21.41 -11.78
N CYS A 86 5.17 20.95 -10.74
CA CYS A 86 4.56 21.82 -9.74
C CYS A 86 5.60 22.75 -9.10
N SER A 87 6.79 22.23 -8.79
CA SER A 87 7.90 23.02 -8.25
C SER A 87 8.42 24.05 -9.25
N LYS A 88 8.55 23.69 -10.54
CA LYS A 88 8.93 24.63 -11.61
C LYS A 88 7.90 25.76 -11.76
N ILE A 89 6.62 25.44 -11.76
CA ILE A 89 5.53 26.42 -11.85
C ILE A 89 5.56 27.35 -10.63
N LYS A 90 5.67 26.79 -9.42
CA LYS A 90 5.75 27.57 -8.17
C LYS A 90 6.93 28.56 -8.20
N ASN A 91 8.11 28.10 -8.62
CA ASN A 91 9.28 28.95 -8.75
C ASN A 91 9.08 30.05 -9.80
N LYS A 92 8.44 29.73 -10.94
CA LYS A 92 8.11 30.73 -11.97
C LYS A 92 7.16 31.79 -11.44
N ILE A 93 6.11 31.41 -10.70
CA ILE A 93 5.17 32.34 -10.05
C ILE A 93 5.92 33.23 -9.06
N MET A 94 6.75 32.66 -8.18
CA MET A 94 7.54 33.44 -7.22
C MET A 94 8.47 34.44 -7.90
N ASN A 95 9.12 34.05 -8.99
CA ASN A 95 10.02 34.93 -9.74
C ASN A 95 9.27 36.06 -10.45
N LEU A 96 8.06 35.81 -10.96
CA LEU A 96 7.22 36.84 -11.58
C LEU A 96 6.64 37.79 -10.53
N SER A 97 6.21 37.28 -9.38
CA SER A 97 5.66 38.09 -8.28
C SER A 97 6.70 39.00 -7.62
N LYS A 98 7.99 38.64 -7.63
CA LYS A 98 9.08 39.53 -7.17
C LYS A 98 9.19 40.84 -7.98
N ASN A 99 8.62 40.88 -9.18
CA ASN A 99 8.67 42.05 -10.06
C ASN A 99 7.40 42.94 -9.95
N ASP A 100 6.41 42.57 -9.12
CA ASP A 100 5.13 43.27 -9.01
C ASP A 100 4.69 43.35 -7.52
N PRO A 101 4.77 44.52 -6.84
CA PRO A 101 4.58 44.62 -5.39
C PRO A 101 3.12 44.49 -4.91
N SER A 102 2.15 44.15 -5.76
CA SER A 102 0.72 44.21 -5.43
C SER A 102 -0.04 42.87 -5.41
N VAL A 103 0.59 41.72 -5.67
CA VAL A 103 -0.14 40.44 -5.78
C VAL A 103 0.27 39.44 -4.70
N SER A 104 -0.31 39.60 -3.50
CA SER A 104 -0.34 38.55 -2.49
C SER A 104 -1.49 37.58 -2.77
N LEU A 105 -1.20 36.44 -3.40
CA LEU A 105 -2.15 35.33 -3.56
C LEU A 105 -1.66 34.09 -2.84
N GLN A 106 -2.37 33.74 -1.75
CA GLN A 106 -2.23 32.46 -1.06
C GLN A 106 -2.80 31.34 -1.96
N THR A 107 -1.97 30.68 -2.74
CA THR A 107 -2.34 29.46 -3.46
C THR A 107 -1.98 28.24 -2.63
N THR A 108 -2.89 27.85 -1.74
CA THR A 108 -2.86 26.55 -1.05
C THR A 108 -3.52 25.51 -1.95
N LEU A 109 -2.75 24.87 -2.83
CA LEU A 109 -3.17 23.61 -3.45
C LEU A 109 -2.95 22.49 -2.44
N ASN A 110 -3.98 22.29 -1.63
CA ASN A 110 -4.11 21.19 -0.70
C ASN A 110 -4.68 19.99 -1.45
N VAL A 111 -3.82 19.10 -1.96
CA VAL A 111 -4.26 17.80 -2.49
C VAL A 111 -4.51 16.90 -1.27
N GLN A 112 -5.69 17.08 -0.66
CA GLN A 112 -6.25 16.15 0.30
C GLN A 112 -6.96 15.03 -0.46
N ASN A 113 -6.29 13.89 -0.60
CA ASN A 113 -7.00 12.62 -0.68
C ASN A 113 -7.25 12.18 0.76
N ASP A 114 -8.40 12.57 1.32
CA ASP A 114 -9.04 11.82 2.41
C ASP A 114 -10.51 12.27 2.56
N SER A 115 -11.38 11.46 1.97
CA SER A 115 -12.67 10.98 2.48
C SER A 115 -13.52 11.88 3.40
N LEU A 116 -14.71 12.26 2.90
CA LEU A 116 -16.01 12.31 3.62
C LEU A 116 -16.06 13.00 5.00
N ASN A 117 -16.56 14.25 5.04
CA ASN A 117 -17.90 14.51 5.61
C ASN A 117 -18.43 15.92 5.31
N ASN A 118 -19.73 15.96 5.06
CA ASN A 118 -20.53 17.10 4.63
C ASN A 118 -20.65 18.21 5.70
N SER A 119 -20.65 19.46 5.22
CA SER A 119 -21.62 20.55 5.51
C SER A 119 -21.87 20.94 6.99
N ILE A 120 -21.90 22.20 7.42
CA ILE A 120 -22.79 23.28 6.97
C ILE A 120 -22.22 24.64 7.45
N ASN A 121 -22.06 25.55 6.49
CA ASN A 121 -22.27 27.01 6.50
C ASN A 121 -22.20 27.80 7.82
N GLY A 122 -21.14 28.61 7.95
CA GLY A 122 -21.16 29.85 8.73
C GLY A 122 -21.68 31.01 7.88
N SER A 123 -22.97 31.32 7.99
CA SER A 123 -23.51 32.62 7.59
C SER A 123 -23.52 33.55 8.79
N SER A 124 -22.84 34.67 8.62
CA SER A 124 -22.75 35.80 9.54
C SER A 124 -24.11 36.41 9.86
N VAL A 125 -24.56 36.33 11.11
CA VAL A 125 -25.41 37.36 11.74
C VAL A 125 -24.84 37.63 13.13
N ASN A 126 -24.26 38.81 13.28
CA ASN A 126 -23.73 39.34 14.53
C ASN A 126 -24.91 39.90 15.35
N SER A 127 -25.34 39.19 16.40
CA SER A 127 -26.08 39.77 17.51
C SER A 127 -25.18 39.83 18.73
N ASN A 128 -24.99 41.04 19.23
CA ASN A 128 -24.18 41.40 20.39
C ASN A 128 -24.50 40.51 21.60
N ARG A 129 -23.50 39.75 22.06
CA ARG A 129 -23.40 39.28 23.45
C ARG A 129 -21.96 39.42 23.92
N ASN A 130 -21.75 40.33 24.86
CA ASN A 130 -20.53 40.39 25.66
C ASN A 130 -20.49 39.15 26.56
N VAL A 131 -19.79 38.12 26.10
CA VAL A 131 -19.40 36.97 26.91
C VAL A 131 -17.89 37.09 27.05
N ASN A 132 -17.41 37.28 28.28
CA ASN A 132 -15.98 37.27 28.58
C ASN A 132 -15.45 35.84 28.40
N PHE A 133 -15.14 35.48 27.15
CA PHE A 133 -14.44 34.24 26.85
C PHE A 133 -12.99 34.39 27.29
N VAL A 134 -12.55 33.53 28.21
CA VAL A 134 -11.12 33.34 28.50
C VAL A 134 -10.47 32.86 27.19
N ARG A 135 -9.77 33.76 26.52
CA ARG A 135 -9.08 33.43 25.27
C ARG A 135 -7.85 32.61 25.62
N LEU A 136 -7.82 31.37 25.12
CA LEU A 136 -6.61 30.57 25.17
C LEU A 136 -5.47 31.30 24.44
N PRO A 137 -4.21 31.12 24.88
CA PRO A 137 -3.07 31.63 24.14
C PRO A 137 -3.16 31.17 22.68
N LYS A 138 -2.97 32.11 21.75
CA LYS A 138 -2.95 31.78 20.33
C LYS A 138 -1.76 30.85 20.10
N LEU A 139 -2.03 29.61 19.69
CA LEU A 139 -1.02 28.68 19.23
C LEU A 139 -0.43 29.22 17.93
N GLN A 140 0.80 29.71 18.00
CA GLN A 140 1.59 30.03 16.81
C GLN A 140 2.35 28.78 16.42
N ILE A 141 1.92 28.16 15.34
CA ILE A 141 2.66 27.08 14.69
C ILE A 141 3.43 27.72 13.55
N ASP A 142 4.76 27.67 13.64
CA ASP A 142 5.63 28.13 12.56
C ASP A 142 5.31 27.33 11.29
N LYS A 143 5.23 28.01 10.13
CA LYS A 143 5.01 27.33 8.85
C LYS A 143 6.16 26.35 8.61
N TYR A 144 5.82 25.08 8.46
CA TYR A 144 6.78 24.05 8.10
C TYR A 144 7.07 24.11 6.61
N PHE A 145 8.32 24.41 6.25
CA PHE A 145 8.74 24.57 4.85
C PHE A 145 9.26 23.27 4.22
N GLY A 146 9.00 22.11 4.84
CA GLY A 146 9.35 20.81 4.29
C GLY A 146 10.79 20.36 4.53
N ASP A 147 11.56 21.07 5.37
CA ASP A 147 12.89 20.64 5.80
C ASP A 147 12.78 19.58 6.90
N PRO A 148 13.15 18.30 6.63
CA PRO A 148 13.05 17.22 7.60
C PRO A 148 13.85 17.47 8.90
N CYS A 149 14.90 18.29 8.85
CA CYS A 149 15.69 18.64 10.03
C CYS A 149 14.90 19.53 11.02
N LEU A 150 14.02 20.40 10.51
CA LEU A 150 13.16 21.25 11.34
C LEU A 150 12.03 20.46 12.03
N TRP A 151 11.66 19.30 11.50
CA TRP A 151 10.65 18.42 12.09
C TRP A 151 11.10 17.82 13.43
N LEU A 152 12.37 17.41 13.51
CA LEU A 152 12.95 16.87 14.74
C LEU A 152 12.99 17.93 15.85
N ASP A 153 13.27 19.19 15.51
CA ASP A 153 13.29 20.28 16.48
C ASP A 153 11.89 20.77 16.84
N PHE A 154 10.93 20.70 15.92
CA PHE A 154 9.51 20.94 16.20
C PHE A 154 8.99 19.99 17.30
N GLY A 155 9.27 18.69 17.19
CA GLY A 155 8.85 17.71 18.20
C GLY A 155 9.44 17.99 19.60
N LYS A 156 10.71 18.42 19.67
CA LYS A 156 11.38 18.77 20.93
C LYS A 156 10.75 19.99 21.63
N LYS A 157 10.17 20.95 20.89
CA LYS A 157 9.50 22.14 21.47
C LYS A 157 8.32 21.76 22.38
N PHE A 158 7.59 20.68 22.07
CA PHE A 158 6.44 20.21 22.84
C PHE A 158 6.78 19.18 23.93
N GLN A 159 8.00 18.62 23.92
CA GLN A 159 8.48 17.77 25.01
C GLN A 159 8.86 18.60 26.25
N LYS A 160 9.44 19.79 26.06
CA LYS A 160 9.83 20.70 27.16
C LYS A 160 8.64 21.24 27.96
N SER A 161 7.42 21.25 27.39
CA SER A 161 6.20 21.68 28.10
C SER A 161 5.53 20.58 28.93
N ARG A 162 6.02 19.33 28.86
CA ARG A 162 5.55 18.21 29.71
C ARG A 162 6.36 18.04 30.99
N GLN A 163 7.40 18.84 31.20
CA GLN A 163 8.14 18.91 32.46
C GLN A 163 7.85 20.24 33.14
N LYS A 164 6.64 20.37 33.70
CA LYS A 164 6.27 21.29 34.78
C LYS A 164 4.93 20.86 35.35
#